data_AF-A0A559RR69-F1
#
_entry.id   AF-A0A559RR69-F1
#
_cell.length_a   1.000
_cell.length_b   1.000
_cell.length_c   1.000
_cell.angle_alpha   90.00
_cell.angle_beta   90.00
_cell.angle_gamma   90.00
#
_symmetry.space_group_name_H-M   'P 1'
#
loop_
_entity.id
_entity.type
_entity.pdbx_description
1 polymer ?
#
loop_
_entity_poly.entity_id
_entity_poly.type
_entity_poly.pdbx_seq_one_letter_code
_entity_poly.pdbx_strand_id
1 'polypeptide(L)'
;MKKVTKGIKYVLLLIVGLITGIFLVGIVSGAKDALSGSKADAIKKTLTANCQCDEINQFIYAQGIQYSKTDGLSTEKAEYELVNCKYENITKEVARINELLANQVAGYEDLDLLKLEFVGTENHQTFIIKNAQIQ
;
A
#
# COMPACT_ATOMS: atom_id res chain seq x y z
N MET A 1 53.87 -15.53 -2.68
CA MET A 1 52.72 -14.60 -2.51
C MET A 1 52.90 -13.42 -3.45
N LYS A 2 52.06 -13.28 -4.50
CA LYS A 2 52.17 -12.18 -5.48
C LYS A 2 51.81 -10.85 -4.80
N LYS A 3 52.74 -9.88 -4.77
CA LYS A 3 52.52 -8.53 -4.27
C LYS A 3 51.45 -7.86 -5.15
N VAL A 4 50.23 -7.75 -4.63
CA VAL A 4 49.15 -7.01 -5.27
C VAL A 4 49.54 -5.54 -5.27
N THR A 5 49.81 -4.99 -6.46
CA THR A 5 50.10 -3.57 -6.69
C THR A 5 48.94 -2.71 -6.17
N LYS A 6 49.24 -1.59 -5.49
CA LYS A 6 48.24 -0.77 -4.78
C LYS A 6 46.99 -0.44 -5.61
N GLY A 7 47.12 -0.22 -6.93
CA GLY A 7 45.99 0.02 -7.84
C GLY A 7 44.99 -1.14 -7.95
N ILE A 8 45.46 -2.40 -7.95
CA ILE A 8 44.59 -3.60 -8.03
C ILE A 8 43.74 -3.74 -6.76
N LYS A 9 44.25 -3.31 -5.60
CA LYS A 9 43.48 -3.31 -4.34
C LYS A 9 42.30 -2.33 -4.37
N TYR A 10 42.49 -1.13 -4.95
CA TYR A 10 41.41 -0.14 -5.05
C TYR A 10 40.34 -0.56 -6.05
N VAL A 11 40.73 -1.18 -7.16
CA VAL A 11 39.78 -1.73 -8.14
C VAL A 11 38.95 -2.88 -7.54
N LEU A 12 39.58 -3.79 -6.79
CA LEU A 12 38.87 -4.85 -6.06
C LEU A 12 37.89 -4.30 -5.01
N LEU A 13 38.28 -3.26 -4.26
CA LEU A 13 37.40 -2.61 -3.29
C LEU A 13 36.19 -1.95 -3.94
N LEU A 14 36.35 -1.31 -5.10
CA LEU A 14 35.24 -0.73 -5.86
C LEU A 14 34.26 -1.79 -6.35
N ILE A 15 34.75 -2.92 -6.87
CA ILE A 15 33.89 -4.02 -7.33
C ILE A 15 33.11 -4.61 -6.15
N VAL A 16 33.77 -4.84 -5.02
CA VAL A 16 33.10 -5.36 -3.82
C VAL A 16 32.05 -4.36 -3.30
N GLY A 17 32.37 -3.07 -3.27
CA GLY A 17 31.43 -2.01 -2.86
C GLY A 17 30.22 -1.89 -3.78
N LEU A 18 30.40 -2.09 -5.10
CA LEU A 18 29.31 -2.08 -6.06
C LEU A 18 28.37 -3.27 -5.85
N ILE A 19 28.93 -4.46 -5.65
CA ILE A 19 28.15 -5.69 -5.42
C ILE A 19 27.37 -5.59 -4.10
N THR A 20 27.99 -5.15 -3.01
CA THR A 20 27.29 -4.99 -1.74
C THR A 20 26.21 -3.91 -1.80
N GLY A 21 26.43 -2.81 -2.52
CA GLY A 21 25.42 -1.78 -2.76
C GLY A 21 24.17 -2.32 -3.46
N ILE A 22 24.37 -3.08 -4.56
CA ILE A 22 23.26 -3.69 -5.31
C ILE A 22 22.51 -4.72 -4.43
N PHE A 23 23.25 -5.50 -3.63
CA PHE A 23 22.66 -6.51 -2.76
C PHE A 23 21.77 -5.89 -1.67
N LEU A 24 22.21 -4.78 -1.06
CA LEU A 24 21.42 -4.07 -0.04
C LEU A 24 20.14 -3.47 -0.63
N VAL A 25 20.20 -2.89 -1.83
CA VAL A 25 19.01 -2.37 -2.52
C VAL A 25 18.00 -3.49 -2.79
N GLY A 26 18.46 -4.65 -3.27
CA GLY A 26 17.60 -5.80 -3.54
C GLY A 26 16.92 -6.37 -2.28
N ILE A 27 17.63 -6.41 -1.14
CA ILE A 27 17.05 -6.84 0.14
C ILE A 27 15.98 -5.85 0.61
N VAL A 28 16.26 -4.54 0.53
CA VAL A 28 15.32 -3.50 0.97
C VAL A 28 14.07 -3.47 0.09
N SER A 29 14.21 -3.60 -1.23
CA SER A 29 13.07 -3.65 -2.14
C SER A 29 12.23 -4.90 -1.92
N GLY A 30 12.87 -6.09 -1.82
CA GLY A 30 12.15 -7.33 -1.58
C GLY A 30 11.44 -7.39 -0.22
N ALA A 31 12.05 -6.79 0.82
CA ALA A 31 11.40 -6.65 2.12
C ALA A 31 10.17 -5.74 2.06
N LYS A 32 10.26 -4.61 1.34
CA LYS A 32 9.12 -3.70 1.12
C LYS A 32 7.99 -4.36 0.35
N ASP A 33 8.30 -5.14 -0.69
CA ASP A 33 7.30 -5.88 -1.48
C ASP A 33 6.59 -6.97 -0.65
N ALA A 34 7.32 -7.65 0.25
CA ALA A 34 6.71 -8.62 1.16
C ALA A 34 5.80 -7.93 2.21
N LEU A 35 6.25 -6.79 2.74
CA LEU A 35 5.46 -5.95 3.64
C LEU A 35 4.21 -5.36 2.96
N SER A 36 4.30 -5.05 1.66
CA SER A 36 3.19 -4.46 0.93
C SER A 36 2.08 -5.47 0.59
N GLY A 37 2.45 -6.70 0.22
CA GLY A 37 1.51 -7.83 0.19
C GLY A 37 0.83 -8.01 1.55
N SER A 38 1.60 -7.91 2.66
CA SER A 38 1.03 -8.01 4.01
C SER A 38 0.06 -6.88 4.37
N LYS A 39 0.28 -5.65 3.87
CA LYS A 39 -0.60 -4.50 4.14
C LYS A 39 -1.88 -4.59 3.32
N ALA A 40 -1.80 -4.93 2.03
CA ALA A 40 -2.97 -5.18 1.19
C ALA A 40 -3.87 -6.27 1.82
N ASP A 41 -3.27 -7.39 2.20
CA ASP A 41 -3.97 -8.49 2.86
C ASP A 41 -4.57 -8.07 4.20
N ALA A 42 -3.85 -7.25 4.99
CA ALA A 42 -4.33 -6.74 6.26
C ALA A 42 -5.55 -5.82 6.09
N ILE A 43 -5.53 -4.89 5.13
CA ILE A 43 -6.69 -4.03 4.82
C ILE A 43 -7.88 -4.90 4.41
N LYS A 44 -7.70 -5.80 3.44
CA LYS A 44 -8.78 -6.69 2.98
C LYS A 44 -9.36 -7.51 4.12
N LYS A 45 -8.51 -8.09 4.97
CA LYS A 45 -8.92 -8.88 6.13
C LYS A 45 -9.69 -8.03 7.14
N THR A 46 -9.22 -6.83 7.45
CA THR A 46 -9.89 -5.92 8.38
C THR A 46 -11.25 -5.49 7.84
N LEU A 47 -11.36 -5.14 6.56
CA LEU A 47 -12.63 -4.83 5.93
C LEU A 47 -13.59 -6.03 6.00
N THR A 48 -13.12 -7.23 5.62
CA THR A 48 -13.93 -8.46 5.61
C THR A 48 -14.43 -8.84 7.01
N ALA A 49 -13.60 -8.64 8.04
CA ALA A 49 -13.96 -9.02 9.41
C ALA A 49 -14.93 -8.03 10.08
N ASN A 50 -14.95 -6.77 9.64
CA ASN A 50 -15.62 -5.69 10.37
C ASN A 50 -16.68 -4.93 9.55
N CYS A 51 -16.85 -5.24 8.27
CA CYS A 51 -17.89 -4.65 7.41
C CYS A 51 -18.93 -5.71 7.09
N GLN A 52 -20.21 -5.34 7.16
CA GLN A 52 -21.32 -6.23 6.84
C GLN A 52 -21.66 -6.12 5.34
N CYS A 53 -20.78 -6.63 4.50
CA CYS A 53 -20.93 -6.64 3.03
C CYS A 53 -21.11 -8.06 2.52
N ASP A 54 -21.79 -8.20 1.37
CA ASP A 54 -21.91 -9.49 0.70
C ASP A 54 -20.55 -9.90 0.12
N GLU A 55 -19.85 -8.95 -0.50
CA GLU A 55 -18.52 -9.15 -1.07
C GLU A 55 -17.60 -7.95 -0.80
N ILE A 56 -16.30 -8.25 -0.66
CA ILE A 56 -15.25 -7.23 -0.59
C ILE A 56 -14.12 -7.63 -1.56
N ASN A 57 -14.00 -6.86 -2.62
CA ASN A 57 -13.04 -7.12 -3.70
C ASN A 57 -11.89 -6.12 -3.64
N GLN A 58 -10.67 -6.60 -3.88
CA GLN A 58 -9.52 -5.72 -4.07
C GLN A 58 -9.36 -5.49 -5.56
N PHE A 59 -9.53 -4.25 -6.01
CA PHE A 59 -9.30 -3.89 -7.40
C PHE A 59 -7.83 -3.65 -7.68
N ILE A 60 -7.22 -2.76 -6.88
CA ILE A 60 -5.83 -2.33 -7.06
C ILE A 60 -5.16 -2.26 -5.70
N TYR A 61 -3.94 -2.77 -5.64
CA TYR A 61 -2.98 -2.36 -4.64
C TYR A 61 -1.64 -2.15 -5.35
N ALA A 62 -1.10 -0.93 -5.27
CA ALA A 62 0.05 -0.54 -6.06
C ALA A 62 0.99 0.36 -5.26
N GLN A 63 2.28 0.07 -5.37
CA GLN A 63 3.37 0.86 -4.81
C GLN A 63 4.24 1.45 -5.91
N GLY A 64 4.85 2.59 -5.62
CA GLY A 64 5.59 3.40 -6.58
C GLY A 64 4.81 4.62 -7.04
N ILE A 65 5.52 5.53 -7.71
CA ILE A 65 4.98 6.83 -8.12
C ILE A 65 3.88 6.63 -9.18
N GLN A 66 2.67 7.05 -8.83
CA GLN A 66 1.47 7.00 -9.64
C GLN A 66 0.85 8.39 -9.73
N TYR A 67 0.43 8.80 -10.93
CA TYR A 67 -0.26 10.07 -11.15
C TYR A 67 -1.62 9.83 -11.79
N SER A 68 -2.68 10.41 -11.24
CA SER A 68 -3.97 10.53 -11.91
C SER A 68 -4.43 11.99 -11.96
N LYS A 69 -5.23 12.34 -12.97
CA LYS A 69 -5.77 13.69 -13.11
C LYS A 69 -6.71 14.06 -11.95
N THR A 70 -7.41 13.07 -11.40
CA THR A 70 -8.41 13.25 -10.34
C THR A 70 -7.79 13.19 -8.95
N ASP A 71 -6.83 12.29 -8.74
CA ASP A 71 -6.30 11.97 -7.41
C ASP A 71 -4.90 12.54 -7.19
N GLY A 72 -4.23 13.04 -8.23
CA GLY A 72 -2.90 13.63 -8.15
C GLY A 72 -1.80 12.58 -8.02
N LEU A 73 -0.70 12.95 -7.37
CA LEU A 73 0.45 12.08 -7.14
C LEU A 73 0.22 11.19 -5.91
N SER A 74 0.50 9.91 -6.03
CA SER A 74 0.52 8.93 -4.93
C SER A 74 1.73 8.01 -5.09
N THR A 75 2.27 7.51 -3.99
CA THR A 75 3.36 6.54 -3.93
C THR A 75 2.90 5.18 -3.42
N GLU A 76 1.78 5.14 -2.70
CA GLU A 76 1.07 3.92 -2.35
C GLU A 76 -0.45 4.12 -2.50
N LYS A 77 -1.10 3.19 -3.20
CA LYS A 77 -2.52 3.27 -3.55
C LYS A 77 -3.22 1.94 -3.34
N ALA A 78 -4.42 1.98 -2.77
CA ALA A 78 -5.30 0.84 -2.66
C ALA A 78 -6.74 1.19 -3.09
N GLU A 79 -7.41 0.27 -3.77
CA GLU A 79 -8.80 0.40 -4.20
C GLU A 79 -9.56 -0.88 -3.86
N TYR A 80 -10.66 -0.73 -3.13
CA TYR A 80 -11.54 -1.82 -2.72
C TYR A 80 -12.98 -1.55 -3.13
N GLU A 81 -13.63 -2.60 -3.62
CA GLU A 81 -15.08 -2.66 -3.81
C GLU A 81 -15.72 -3.25 -2.57
N LEU A 82 -16.81 -2.65 -2.11
CA LEU A 82 -17.61 -3.12 -1.00
C LEU A 82 -19.05 -3.27 -1.47
N VAL A 83 -19.47 -4.52 -1.69
CA VAL A 83 -20.71 -4.86 -2.38
C VAL A 83 -21.84 -5.09 -1.38
N ASN A 84 -22.98 -4.44 -1.61
CA ASN A 84 -24.23 -4.56 -0.84
C ASN A 84 -24.05 -4.43 0.68
N CYS A 85 -23.21 -3.48 1.12
CA CYS A 85 -22.95 -3.32 2.54
C CYS A 85 -24.14 -2.76 3.32
N LYS A 86 -24.31 -3.27 4.55
CA LYS A 86 -25.28 -2.76 5.51
C LYS A 86 -24.65 -1.67 6.36
N TYR A 87 -25.22 -0.48 6.27
CA TYR A 87 -24.87 0.68 7.10
C TYR A 87 -26.06 1.63 7.19
N GLU A 88 -26.17 2.38 8.28
CA GLU A 88 -27.24 3.38 8.46
C GLU A 88 -26.92 4.70 7.74
N ASN A 89 -25.64 5.11 7.77
CA ASN A 89 -25.18 6.35 7.18
C ASN A 89 -23.78 6.13 6.57
N ILE A 90 -23.68 6.34 5.27
CA ILE A 90 -22.45 6.06 4.52
C ILE A 90 -21.26 6.90 4.99
N THR A 91 -21.45 8.19 5.30
CA THR A 91 -20.37 9.07 5.77
C THR A 91 -19.83 8.61 7.12
N LYS A 92 -20.72 8.19 8.05
CA LYS A 92 -20.30 7.61 9.34
C LYS A 92 -19.58 6.29 9.14
N GLU A 93 -20.04 5.47 8.19
CA GLU A 93 -19.41 4.18 7.91
C GLU A 93 -18.00 4.33 7.33
N VAL A 94 -17.80 5.28 6.42
CA VAL A 94 -16.47 5.60 5.88
C VAL A 94 -15.55 6.13 6.97
N ALA A 95 -16.05 6.99 7.86
CA ALA A 95 -15.28 7.45 9.03
C ALA A 95 -14.89 6.30 9.96
N ARG A 96 -15.83 5.39 10.25
CA ARG A 96 -15.59 4.18 11.05
C ARG A 96 -14.54 3.28 10.40
N ILE A 97 -14.63 3.05 9.09
CA ILE A 97 -13.65 2.25 8.34
C ILE A 97 -12.28 2.91 8.39
N ASN A 98 -12.19 4.21 8.17
CA ASN A 98 -10.92 4.94 8.22
C ASN A 98 -10.24 4.80 9.60
N GLU A 99 -10.99 5.00 10.69
CA GLU A 99 -10.49 4.81 12.06
C GLU A 99 -10.10 3.35 12.34
N LEU A 100 -10.91 2.39 11.87
CA LEU A 100 -10.64 0.98 12.03
C LEU A 100 -9.32 0.58 11.35
N LEU A 101 -9.09 1.04 10.12
CA LEU A 101 -7.88 0.76 9.37
C LEU A 101 -6.66 1.41 10.03
N ALA A 102 -6.77 2.64 10.50
CA ALA A 102 -5.70 3.31 11.24
C ALA A 102 -5.29 2.53 12.51
N ASN A 103 -6.25 1.92 13.19
CA ASN A 103 -6.00 1.17 14.42
C ASN A 103 -5.53 -0.28 14.20
N GLN A 104 -5.94 -0.93 13.11
CA GLN A 104 -5.73 -2.38 12.92
C GLN A 104 -4.72 -2.73 11.82
N VAL A 105 -4.38 -1.80 10.94
CA VAL A 105 -3.45 -2.03 9.83
C VAL A 105 -2.15 -1.29 10.07
N ALA A 106 -1.08 -2.03 10.31
CA ALA A 106 0.26 -1.47 10.47
C ALA A 106 0.69 -0.71 9.20
N GLY A 107 1.15 0.53 9.37
CA GLY A 107 1.58 1.38 8.25
C GLY A 107 0.42 1.90 7.39
N TYR A 108 -0.81 1.93 7.91
CA TYR A 108 -1.94 2.57 7.22
C TYR A 108 -1.72 4.05 6.95
N GLU A 109 -1.04 4.75 7.86
CA GLU A 109 -0.65 6.16 7.72
C GLU A 109 0.24 6.40 6.47
N ASP A 110 0.99 5.38 6.04
CA ASP A 110 1.84 5.45 4.84
C ASP A 110 1.06 5.19 3.53
N LEU A 111 -0.23 4.87 3.61
CA LEU A 111 -1.08 4.70 2.43
C LEU A 111 -1.57 6.06 1.95
N ASP A 112 -0.97 6.56 0.86
CA ASP A 112 -1.27 7.89 0.34
C ASP A 112 -2.70 8.02 -0.17
N LEU A 113 -3.23 6.96 -0.77
CA LEU A 113 -4.54 6.96 -1.41
C LEU A 113 -5.27 5.64 -1.20
N LEU A 114 -6.40 5.68 -0.50
CA LEU A 114 -7.36 4.60 -0.40
C LEU A 114 -8.67 5.02 -1.08
N LYS A 115 -9.17 4.18 -1.98
CA LYS A 115 -10.53 4.30 -2.51
C LYS A 115 -11.41 3.17 -2.03
N LEU A 116 -12.60 3.54 -1.57
CA LEU A 116 -13.65 2.62 -1.15
C LEU A 116 -14.85 2.85 -2.07
N GLU A 117 -15.14 1.87 -2.92
CA GLU A 117 -16.24 1.88 -3.86
C GLU A 117 -17.38 1.05 -3.28
N PHE A 118 -18.43 1.73 -2.81
CA PHE A 118 -19.63 1.10 -2.29
C PHE A 118 -20.59 0.86 -3.45
N VAL A 119 -20.82 -0.41 -3.75
CA VAL A 119 -21.65 -0.84 -4.88
C VAL A 119 -22.86 -1.60 -4.34
N GLY A 120 -24.04 -1.00 -4.47
CA GLY A 120 -25.31 -1.63 -4.14
C GLY A 120 -26.21 -1.75 -5.36
N THR A 121 -27.37 -2.38 -5.19
CA THR A 121 -28.39 -2.52 -6.24
C THR A 121 -28.90 -1.19 -6.80
N GLU A 122 -28.97 -0.14 -5.97
CA GLU A 122 -29.48 1.18 -6.37
C GLU A 122 -28.50 2.33 -6.16
N ASN A 123 -27.35 2.10 -5.52
CA ASN A 123 -26.42 3.14 -5.13
C ASN A 123 -24.99 2.73 -5.44
N HIS A 124 -24.27 3.62 -6.13
CA HIS A 124 -22.84 3.49 -6.36
C HIS A 124 -22.17 4.78 -5.89
N GLN A 125 -21.31 4.67 -4.87
CA GLN A 125 -20.58 5.81 -4.30
C GLN A 125 -19.12 5.45 -4.07
N THR A 126 -18.21 6.34 -4.46
CA THR A 126 -16.78 6.18 -4.21
C THR A 126 -16.33 7.21 -3.19
N PHE A 127 -15.62 6.75 -2.16
CA PHE A 127 -14.98 7.61 -1.16
C PHE A 127 -13.47 7.54 -1.31
N ILE A 128 -12.85 8.70 -1.26
CA ILE A 128 -11.41 8.85 -1.39
C ILE A 128 -10.85 9.28 -0.03
N ILE A 129 -9.89 8.52 0.46
CA ILE A 129 -9.14 8.81 1.67
C ILE A 129 -7.70 9.06 1.25
N LYS A 130 -7.20 10.27 1.51
CA LYS A 130 -5.82 10.67 1.22
C LYS A 130 -5.05 10.88 2.51
N ASN A 131 -3.93 10.18 2.69
CA ASN A 131 -3.11 10.27 3.91
C ASN A 131 -3.97 10.11 5.19
N ALA A 132 -4.82 9.08 5.22
CA ALA A 132 -5.81 8.85 6.28
C ALA A 132 -6.84 9.97 6.51
N GLN A 133 -6.98 10.95 5.61
CA GLN A 133 -7.99 12.01 5.65
C GLN A 133 -9.05 11.82 4.55
N ILE A 134 -10.32 11.78 4.95
CA ILE A 134 -11.46 11.66 4.02
C ILE A 134 -11.61 12.98 3.25
N GLN A 135 -11.74 12.90 1.92
CA GLN A 135 -11.90 14.05 1.01
C GLN A 135 -13.36 14.31 0.66
#